data_AF-A0A958LQK9-F1
#
_entry.id   AF-A0A958LQK9-F1
#
_cell.length_a   1.000
_cell.length_b   1.000
_cell.length_c   1.000
_cell.angle_alpha   90.00
_cell.angle_beta   90.00
_cell.angle_gamma   90.00
#
_symmetry.space_group_name_H-M   'P 1'
#
loop_
_entity.id
_entity.type
_entity.pdbx_description
1 polymer ?
#
loop_
_entity_poly.entity_id
_entity_poly.type
_entity_poly.pdbx_seq_one_letter_code
_entity_poly.pdbx_strand_id
1 'polypeptide(L)'
;MNKVFVLVLSICFAPLMFASEGQSPSAFSQLDRQVYIEQSLVALGKSKKRDIENLYKFLRIVRTNNCVPVVKQLGIQCMIETAKRNCANKGKKARDLCQRVSDVIIATLFEEPRIVDRRMKSKIAKATTGSIREAVYEEMKRHYAILSLDLMADPGWECNAQDLKCLSRGIHRYCEKYSDSKSGSWQGCASGLVWYIGLNRNERS
;
A
#
# COMPACT_ATOMS: atom_id res chain seq x y z
N MET A 1 10.81 -30.51 75.82
CA MET A 1 9.38 -30.20 76.01
C MET A 1 9.20 -28.70 75.87
N ASN A 2 8.66 -28.23 74.73
CA ASN A 2 7.94 -26.96 74.64
C ASN A 2 7.11 -26.96 73.35
N LYS A 3 5.81 -26.69 73.51
CA LYS A 3 4.78 -26.63 72.47
C LYS A 3 4.57 -25.16 72.07
N VAL A 4 4.51 -24.88 70.77
CA VAL A 4 3.81 -23.75 70.11
C VAL A 4 3.60 -24.24 68.66
N PHE A 5 2.45 -24.66 68.12
CA PHE A 5 1.06 -24.16 67.97
C PHE A 5 0.90 -22.89 67.09
N VAL A 6 0.29 -23.12 65.90
CA VAL A 6 -0.49 -22.23 64.98
C VAL A 6 0.33 -21.13 64.27
N LEU A 7 0.23 -20.88 62.96
CA LEU A 7 -0.98 -20.59 62.18
C LEU A 7 -0.90 -20.95 60.69
N VAL A 8 -2.04 -21.45 60.21
CA VAL A 8 -2.41 -21.70 58.83
C VAL A 8 -2.67 -20.36 58.10
N LEU A 9 -2.15 -20.21 56.90
CA LEU A 9 -2.68 -19.26 55.91
C LEU A 9 -2.77 -19.95 54.56
N SER A 10 -3.97 -20.49 54.29
CA SER A 10 -4.45 -20.83 52.95
C SER A 10 -4.49 -19.59 52.09
N ILE A 11 -3.66 -19.52 51.06
CA ILE A 11 -3.85 -18.59 49.96
C ILE A 11 -4.58 -19.37 48.85
N CYS A 12 -5.88 -19.12 48.73
CA CYS A 12 -6.68 -19.50 47.57
C CYS A 12 -6.17 -18.69 46.37
N PHE A 13 -5.33 -19.30 45.53
CA PHE A 13 -5.02 -18.78 44.21
C PHE A 13 -6.16 -19.14 43.26
N ALA A 14 -7.02 -18.17 42.96
CA ALA A 14 -7.94 -18.24 41.84
C ALA A 14 -7.22 -17.70 40.58
N PRO A 15 -6.96 -18.52 39.54
CA PRO A 15 -6.56 -17.99 38.25
C PRO A 15 -7.81 -17.57 37.46
N LEU A 16 -8.02 -16.26 37.45
CA LEU A 16 -8.43 -15.44 36.31
C LEU A 16 -8.99 -16.22 35.10
N MET A 17 -10.31 -16.16 34.96
CA MET A 17 -11.01 -16.26 33.67
C MET A 17 -10.48 -15.13 32.77
N PHE A 18 -9.53 -15.43 31.90
CA PHE A 18 -9.20 -14.55 30.78
C PHE A 18 -10.26 -14.70 29.70
N ALA A 19 -11.22 -13.78 29.72
CA ALA A 19 -11.92 -13.37 28.52
C ALA A 19 -10.88 -12.79 27.56
N SER A 20 -10.63 -13.51 26.47
CA SER A 20 -9.96 -12.98 25.27
C SER A 20 -10.88 -13.27 24.10
N GLU A 21 -11.96 -12.51 24.00
CA GLU A 21 -12.60 -12.29 22.71
C GLU A 21 -11.53 -11.68 21.80
N GLY A 22 -11.06 -12.50 20.85
CA GLY A 22 -10.04 -12.14 19.88
C GLY A 22 -10.56 -11.05 18.95
N GLN A 23 -10.47 -9.79 19.37
CA GLN A 23 -10.42 -8.67 18.45
C GLN A 23 -9.09 -8.74 17.71
N SER A 24 -9.15 -9.33 16.52
CA SER A 24 -8.07 -9.29 15.55
C SER A 24 -7.66 -7.81 15.36
N PRO A 25 -6.39 -7.43 15.60
CA PRO A 25 -6.00 -6.04 15.56
C PRO A 25 -6.05 -5.49 14.13
N SER A 26 -6.95 -4.52 13.94
CA SER A 26 -7.01 -3.51 12.86
C SER A 26 -7.51 -3.95 11.48
N ALA A 27 -8.84 -4.10 11.34
CA ALA A 27 -9.46 -3.65 10.09
C ALA A 27 -9.36 -2.11 10.07
N PHE A 28 -8.52 -1.54 9.19
CA PHE A 28 -8.49 -0.09 8.97
C PHE A 28 -9.91 0.43 8.78
N SER A 29 -10.32 1.43 9.58
CA SER A 29 -11.64 2.02 9.41
C SER A 29 -11.76 2.67 8.03
N GLN A 30 -12.98 2.83 7.54
CA GLN A 30 -13.24 3.56 6.30
C GLN A 30 -12.57 4.95 6.31
N LEU A 31 -12.64 5.65 7.44
CA LEU A 31 -12.01 6.96 7.61
C LEU A 31 -10.48 6.87 7.47
N ASP A 32 -9.85 5.88 8.10
CA ASP A 32 -8.39 5.71 8.01
C ASP A 32 -7.93 5.45 6.57
N ARG A 33 -8.70 4.67 5.81
CA ARG A 33 -8.43 4.40 4.38
C ARG A 33 -8.51 5.68 3.54
N GLN A 34 -9.53 6.50 3.76
CA GLN A 34 -9.70 7.77 3.05
C GLN A 34 -8.58 8.75 3.40
N VAL A 35 -8.24 8.88 4.68
CA VAL A 35 -7.13 9.72 5.16
C VAL A 35 -5.81 9.25 4.56
N TYR A 36 -5.56 7.94 4.50
CA TYR A 36 -4.37 7.39 3.89
C TYR A 36 -4.27 7.72 2.40
N ILE A 37 -5.36 7.58 1.64
CA ILE A 37 -5.43 7.93 0.21
C ILE A 37 -5.13 9.43 0.02
N GLU A 38 -5.78 10.30 0.78
CA GLU A 38 -5.58 11.75 0.71
C GLU A 38 -4.12 12.11 0.98
N GLN A 39 -3.55 11.61 2.08
CA GLN A 39 -2.17 11.88 2.46
C GLN A 39 -1.17 11.34 1.44
N SER A 40 -1.48 10.24 0.76
CA SER A 40 -0.64 9.66 -0.30
C SER A 40 -0.69 10.52 -1.58
N LEU A 41 -1.86 11.04 -1.95
CA LEU A 41 -1.99 11.99 -3.06
C LEU A 41 -1.21 13.29 -2.77
N VAL A 42 -1.29 13.81 -1.55
CA VAL A 42 -0.47 14.96 -1.10
C VAL A 42 1.01 14.62 -1.18
N ALA A 43 1.40 13.41 -0.77
CA ALA A 43 2.81 13.02 -0.76
C ALA A 43 3.41 12.92 -2.16
N LEU A 44 2.67 12.34 -3.12
CA LEU A 44 3.06 12.28 -4.53
C LEU A 44 3.10 13.68 -5.15
N GLY A 45 2.09 14.51 -4.91
CA GLY A 45 2.04 15.87 -5.44
C GLY A 45 3.16 16.79 -4.93
N LYS A 46 3.64 16.59 -3.69
CA LYS A 46 4.70 17.40 -3.07
C LYS A 46 6.12 16.87 -3.30
N SER A 47 6.27 15.63 -3.77
CA SER A 47 7.58 15.03 -4.01
C SER A 47 8.10 15.42 -5.39
N LYS A 48 9.42 15.56 -5.56
CA LYS A 48 9.99 15.84 -6.88
C LYS A 48 9.89 14.59 -7.76
N LYS A 49 9.52 14.74 -9.04
CA LYS A 49 9.46 13.63 -10.01
C LYS A 49 10.68 12.71 -9.96
N ARG A 50 11.88 13.29 -9.99
CA ARG A 50 13.15 12.55 -9.90
C ARG A 50 13.28 11.71 -8.63
N ASP A 51 12.80 12.20 -7.49
CA ASP A 51 12.85 11.45 -6.22
C ASP A 51 11.90 10.26 -6.25
N ILE A 52 10.71 10.43 -6.83
CA ILE A 52 9.73 9.35 -7.01
C ILE A 52 10.28 8.26 -7.95
N GLU A 53 10.85 8.66 -9.08
CA GLU A 53 11.47 7.74 -10.05
C GLU A 53 12.64 6.97 -9.46
N ASN A 54 13.53 7.65 -8.73
CA ASN A 54 14.66 7.01 -8.05
C ASN A 54 14.18 6.01 -7.00
N LEU A 55 13.17 6.38 -6.20
CA LEU A 55 12.58 5.51 -5.20
C LEU A 55 11.91 4.29 -5.83
N TYR A 56 11.19 4.46 -6.93
CA TYR A 56 10.59 3.35 -7.68
C TYR A 56 11.65 2.38 -8.21
N LYS A 57 12.72 2.90 -8.83
CA LYS A 57 13.85 2.09 -9.32
C LYS A 57 14.51 1.32 -8.19
N PHE A 58 14.81 1.99 -7.07
CA PHE A 58 15.38 1.39 -5.87
C PHE A 58 14.50 0.25 -5.33
N LEU A 59 13.23 0.53 -5.03
CA LEU A 59 12.30 -0.46 -4.47
C LEU A 59 12.08 -1.64 -5.43
N ARG A 60 12.05 -1.39 -6.75
CA ARG A 60 11.92 -2.49 -7.72
C ARG A 60 13.15 -3.41 -7.71
N ILE A 61 14.36 -2.87 -7.57
CA ILE A 61 15.59 -3.68 -7.42
C ILE A 61 15.57 -4.48 -6.11
N VAL A 62 15.22 -3.82 -5.00
CA VAL A 62 15.11 -4.48 -3.69
C VAL A 62 14.12 -5.64 -3.75
N ARG A 63 12.95 -5.44 -4.37
CA ARG A 63 11.94 -6.48 -4.54
C ARG A 63 12.47 -7.70 -5.30
N THR A 64 13.25 -7.49 -6.36
CA THR A 64 13.72 -8.59 -7.21
C THR A 64 14.94 -9.31 -6.64
N ASN A 65 15.75 -8.63 -5.82
CA ASN A 65 17.08 -9.14 -5.44
C ASN A 65 17.21 -9.41 -3.94
N ASN A 66 16.59 -8.60 -3.08
CA ASN A 66 16.81 -8.62 -1.62
C ASN A 66 15.59 -9.18 -0.87
N CYS A 67 14.40 -8.81 -1.32
CA CYS A 67 13.13 -9.21 -0.71
C CYS A 67 12.46 -10.32 -1.53
N VAL A 68 13.15 -11.46 -1.70
CA VAL A 68 12.66 -12.66 -2.40
C VAL A 68 12.31 -13.81 -1.43
N PRO A 69 11.35 -13.65 -0.51
CA PRO A 69 10.97 -14.75 0.36
C PRO A 69 9.95 -15.68 -0.29
N VAL A 70 9.97 -16.93 0.16
CA VAL A 70 8.98 -17.97 -0.17
C VAL A 70 7.56 -17.54 0.25
N VAL A 71 7.46 -16.75 1.33
CA VAL A 71 6.19 -16.26 1.88
C VAL A 71 5.96 -14.79 1.52
N LYS A 72 4.87 -14.49 0.81
CA LYS A 72 4.51 -13.13 0.34
C LYS A 72 4.54 -12.08 1.46
N GLN A 73 4.03 -12.42 2.65
CA GLN A 73 3.98 -11.50 3.79
C GLN A 73 5.36 -11.06 4.26
N LEU A 74 6.33 -11.98 4.32
CA LEU A 74 7.73 -11.65 4.64
C LEU A 74 8.33 -10.71 3.59
N GLY A 75 7.90 -10.84 2.32
CA GLY A 75 8.37 -10.00 1.22
C GLY A 75 7.89 -8.58 1.38
N ILE A 76 6.62 -8.42 1.73
CA ILE A 76 6.01 -7.12 2.04
C ILE A 76 6.72 -6.48 3.24
N GLN A 77 6.92 -7.22 4.34
CA GLN A 77 7.63 -6.72 5.52
C GLN A 77 9.06 -6.29 5.20
N CYS A 78 9.82 -7.10 4.44
CA CYS A 78 11.17 -6.75 3.99
C CYS A 78 11.20 -5.44 3.19
N MET A 79 10.23 -5.26 2.29
CA MET A 79 10.09 -4.04 1.49
C MET A 79 9.77 -2.82 2.35
N ILE A 80 8.84 -2.95 3.30
CA ILE A 80 8.45 -1.88 4.24
C ILE A 80 9.65 -1.45 5.09
N GLU A 81 10.38 -2.39 5.68
CA GLU A 81 11.55 -2.07 6.51
C GLU A 81 12.69 -1.46 5.69
N THR A 82 12.87 -1.90 4.44
CA THR A 82 13.85 -1.30 3.54
C THR A 82 13.46 0.12 3.12
N ALA A 83 12.18 0.38 2.86
CA ALA A 83 11.67 1.72 2.61
C ALA A 83 11.86 2.64 3.82
N LYS A 84 11.53 2.18 5.03
CA LYS A 84 11.73 2.95 6.27
C LYS A 84 13.20 3.35 6.46
N ARG A 85 14.12 2.40 6.27
CA ARG A 85 15.57 2.67 6.34
C ARG A 85 16.02 3.69 5.30
N ASN A 86 15.54 3.58 4.06
CA ASN A 86 15.85 4.53 2.99
C ASN A 86 15.34 5.96 3.29
N CYS A 87 14.23 6.08 4.03
CA CYS A 87 13.66 7.36 4.43
C CYS A 87 14.22 7.92 5.75
N ALA A 88 14.96 7.14 6.54
CA ALA A 88 15.32 7.46 7.93
C ALA A 88 16.16 8.73 8.07
N ASN A 89 17.13 8.93 7.18
CA ASN A 89 18.09 10.04 7.23
C ASN A 89 17.53 11.38 6.72
N LYS A 90 16.23 11.43 6.37
CA LYS A 90 15.57 12.66 5.90
C LYS A 90 14.98 13.43 7.09
N GLY A 91 14.90 14.76 6.97
CA GLY A 91 14.16 15.58 7.94
C GLY A 91 12.68 15.16 8.03
N LYS A 92 12.02 15.40 9.18
CA LYS A 92 10.67 14.87 9.51
C LYS A 92 9.69 14.94 8.34
N LYS A 93 9.46 16.12 7.77
CA LYS A 93 8.54 16.31 6.65
C LYS A 93 8.92 15.49 5.40
N ALA A 94 10.21 15.47 5.04
CA ALA A 94 10.68 14.72 3.87
C ALA A 94 10.67 13.21 4.10
N ARG A 95 10.88 12.76 5.33
CA ARG A 95 10.73 11.36 5.75
C ARG A 95 9.28 10.90 5.61
N ASP A 96 8.32 11.69 6.08
CA ASP A 96 6.90 11.36 6.00
C ASP A 96 6.42 11.25 4.54
N LEU A 97 6.87 12.18 3.68
CA LEU A 97 6.61 12.12 2.23
C LEU A 97 7.22 10.85 1.61
N CYS A 98 8.50 10.58 1.91
CA CYS A 98 9.21 9.42 1.41
C CYS A 98 8.54 8.09 1.81
N GLN A 99 8.09 7.96 3.06
CA GLN A 99 7.41 6.76 3.54
C GLN A 99 6.09 6.54 2.80
N ARG A 100 5.25 7.57 2.67
CA ARG A 100 3.96 7.47 1.97
C ARG A 100 4.11 7.12 0.49
N VAL A 101 5.06 7.76 -0.19
CA VAL A 101 5.35 7.42 -1.60
C VAL A 101 5.87 5.99 -1.70
N SER A 102 6.71 5.55 -0.75
CA SER A 102 7.19 4.17 -0.72
C SER A 102 6.06 3.16 -0.57
N ASP A 103 5.10 3.42 0.32
CA ASP A 103 3.98 2.51 0.56
C ASP A 103 3.12 2.34 -0.72
N VAL A 104 2.85 3.44 -1.44
CA VAL A 104 2.15 3.40 -2.74
C VAL A 104 2.94 2.60 -3.79
N ILE A 105 4.25 2.83 -3.88
CA ILE A 105 5.13 2.11 -4.81
C ILE A 105 5.13 0.61 -4.49
N ILE A 106 5.28 0.26 -3.21
CA ILE A 106 5.30 -1.13 -2.75
C ILE A 106 4.00 -1.83 -3.16
N ALA A 107 2.85 -1.23 -2.83
CA ALA A 107 1.55 -1.79 -3.18
C ALA A 107 1.40 -1.97 -4.71
N THR A 108 1.82 -0.97 -5.49
CA THR A 108 1.83 -1.02 -6.96
C THR A 108 2.71 -2.14 -7.50
N LEU A 109 3.91 -2.32 -6.94
CA LEU A 109 4.83 -3.40 -7.33
C LEU A 109 4.22 -4.77 -7.00
N PHE A 110 3.55 -4.95 -5.86
CA PHE A 110 2.92 -6.22 -5.49
C PHE A 110 1.72 -6.58 -6.37
N GLU A 111 1.11 -5.61 -7.04
CA GLU A 111 0.03 -5.82 -8.02
C GLU A 111 0.55 -6.14 -9.44
N GLU A 112 1.81 -5.82 -9.75
CA GLU A 112 2.42 -6.06 -11.07
C GLU A 112 2.17 -7.48 -11.61
N PRO A 113 2.35 -8.58 -10.85
CA PRO A 113 2.14 -9.93 -11.38
C PRO A 113 0.67 -10.27 -11.67
N ARG A 114 -0.28 -9.56 -11.06
CA ARG A 114 -1.72 -9.72 -11.33
C ARG A 114 -2.11 -9.00 -12.62
N ILE A 115 -1.56 -7.80 -12.84
CA ILE A 115 -1.84 -6.98 -14.02
C ILE A 115 -1.07 -7.50 -15.24
N VAL A 116 0.23 -7.72 -15.07
CA VAL A 116 1.15 -8.24 -16.08
C VAL A 116 1.55 -9.65 -15.68
N ASP A 117 0.64 -10.59 -15.94
CA ASP A 117 0.88 -12.01 -15.70
C ASP A 117 2.00 -12.56 -16.59
N ARG A 118 2.37 -13.83 -16.38
CA ARG A 118 3.45 -14.48 -17.16
C ARG A 118 3.17 -14.51 -18.66
N ARG A 119 1.89 -14.65 -19.07
CA ARG A 119 1.47 -14.71 -20.47
C ARG A 119 1.61 -13.34 -21.12
N MET A 120 1.13 -12.28 -20.45
CA MET A 120 1.26 -10.90 -20.87
C MET A 120 2.74 -10.49 -20.93
N LYS A 121 3.53 -10.83 -19.91
CA LYS A 121 4.97 -10.56 -19.89
C LYS A 121 5.68 -11.22 -21.08
N SER A 122 5.31 -12.45 -21.45
CA SER A 122 5.83 -13.11 -22.64
C SER A 122 5.42 -12.40 -23.94
N LYS A 123 4.17 -11.93 -24.04
CA LYS A 123 3.72 -11.13 -25.19
C LYS A 123 4.50 -9.82 -25.32
N ILE A 124 4.66 -9.09 -24.22
CA ILE A 124 5.46 -7.86 -24.16
C ILE A 124 6.90 -8.13 -24.60
N ALA A 125 7.51 -9.19 -24.09
CA ALA A 125 8.89 -9.56 -24.43
C ALA A 125 9.07 -9.89 -25.92
N LYS A 126 8.05 -10.45 -26.58
CA LYS A 126 8.09 -10.73 -28.03
C LYS A 126 7.85 -9.49 -28.90
N ALA A 127 7.05 -8.53 -28.40
CA ALA A 127 6.66 -7.34 -29.15
C ALA A 127 7.65 -6.17 -29.00
N THR A 128 8.46 -6.17 -27.93
CA THR A 128 9.33 -5.05 -27.57
C THR A 128 10.75 -5.27 -28.10
N THR A 129 11.31 -4.28 -28.78
CA THR A 129 12.73 -4.26 -29.22
C THR A 129 13.67 -3.62 -28.20
N GLY A 130 13.13 -2.86 -27.24
CA GLY A 130 13.86 -2.18 -26.17
C GLY A 130 13.77 -2.87 -24.80
N SER A 131 13.80 -2.08 -23.74
CA SER A 131 13.76 -2.57 -22.36
C SER A 131 12.40 -3.18 -22.01
N ILE A 132 12.35 -4.50 -21.80
CA ILE A 132 11.16 -5.21 -21.29
C ILE A 132 10.65 -4.56 -19.99
N ARG A 133 11.56 -4.05 -19.15
CA ARG A 133 11.22 -3.45 -17.86
C ARG A 133 10.42 -2.16 -18.02
N GLU A 134 10.73 -1.37 -19.03
CA GLU A 134 10.02 -0.15 -19.40
C GLU A 134 8.68 -0.49 -20.02
N ALA A 135 8.63 -1.44 -20.96
CA ALA A 135 7.36 -1.86 -21.57
C ALA A 135 6.36 -2.44 -20.54
N VAL A 136 6.83 -3.18 -19.54
CA VAL A 136 5.98 -3.62 -18.41
C VAL A 136 5.48 -2.42 -17.59
N TYR A 137 6.32 -1.41 -17.38
CA TYR A 137 5.91 -0.19 -16.67
C TYR A 137 4.87 0.60 -17.45
N GLU A 138 5.01 0.70 -18.77
CA GLU A 138 4.00 1.32 -19.65
C GLU A 138 2.66 0.56 -19.61
N GLU A 139 2.68 -0.77 -19.62
CA GLU A 139 1.44 -1.56 -19.50
C GLU A 139 0.77 -1.37 -18.14
N MET A 140 1.56 -1.27 -17.05
CA MET A 140 1.03 -0.93 -15.72
C MET A 140 0.37 0.46 -15.72
N LYS A 141 1.02 1.47 -16.32
CA LYS A 141 0.44 2.81 -16.47
C LYS A 141 -0.85 2.78 -17.29
N ARG A 142 -0.88 2.03 -18.40
CA ARG A 142 -2.08 1.85 -19.24
C ARG A 142 -3.23 1.24 -18.44
N HIS A 143 -2.95 0.20 -17.65
CA HIS A 143 -3.95 -0.42 -16.79
C HIS A 143 -4.54 0.58 -15.79
N TYR A 144 -3.70 1.37 -15.11
CA TYR A 144 -4.18 2.36 -14.15
C TYR A 144 -4.85 3.58 -14.81
N ALA A 145 -4.47 3.92 -16.04
CA ALA A 145 -5.18 4.92 -16.84
C ALA A 145 -6.63 4.47 -17.10
N ILE A 146 -6.82 3.22 -17.55
CA ILE A 146 -8.16 2.63 -17.74
C ILE A 146 -8.93 2.64 -16.42
N LEU A 147 -8.31 2.18 -15.33
CA LEU A 147 -8.94 2.19 -14.01
C LEU A 147 -9.36 3.59 -13.56
N SER A 148 -8.57 4.63 -13.89
CA SER A 148 -8.90 6.01 -13.58
C SER A 148 -10.06 6.56 -14.43
N LEU A 149 -10.19 6.12 -15.68
CA LEU A 149 -11.32 6.47 -16.53
C LEU A 149 -12.59 5.78 -16.02
N ASP A 150 -12.50 4.51 -15.63
CA ASP A 150 -13.61 3.76 -15.04
C ASP A 150 -14.08 4.40 -13.74
N LEU A 151 -13.16 4.91 -12.90
CA LEU A 151 -13.50 5.69 -11.70
C LEU A 151 -14.30 6.95 -12.04
N MET A 152 -13.85 7.71 -13.05
CA MET A 152 -14.53 8.95 -13.46
C MET A 152 -15.90 8.69 -14.11
N ALA A 153 -16.09 7.50 -14.68
CA ALA A 153 -17.34 7.06 -15.27
C ALA A 153 -18.29 6.36 -14.26
N ASP A 154 -17.86 6.10 -13.01
CA ASP A 154 -18.74 5.53 -11.98
C ASP A 154 -19.93 6.48 -11.77
N PRO A 155 -21.19 6.02 -11.86
CA PRO A 155 -22.36 6.85 -11.59
C PRO A 155 -22.34 7.58 -10.24
N GLY A 156 -21.59 7.08 -9.27
CA GLY A 156 -21.38 7.74 -7.97
C GLY A 156 -20.25 8.80 -7.94
N TRP A 157 -19.67 9.15 -9.09
CA TRP A 157 -18.60 10.13 -9.21
C TRP A 157 -19.15 11.56 -9.30
N GLU A 158 -19.15 12.25 -8.17
CA GLU A 158 -19.58 13.67 -8.06
C GLU A 158 -18.45 14.60 -7.60
N CYS A 159 -17.21 14.14 -7.71
CA CYS A 159 -16.08 14.84 -7.10
C CYS A 159 -15.37 15.80 -8.03
N ASN A 160 -15.12 17.01 -7.52
CA ASN A 160 -14.15 17.93 -8.08
C ASN A 160 -12.73 17.34 -7.90
N ALA A 161 -12.00 17.13 -8.99
CA ALA A 161 -10.68 16.48 -8.96
C ALA A 161 -9.62 17.27 -8.17
N GLN A 162 -9.83 18.57 -7.97
CA GLN A 162 -8.94 19.46 -7.23
C GLN A 162 -9.14 19.29 -5.71
N ASP A 163 -10.34 18.89 -5.26
CA ASP A 163 -10.64 18.58 -3.86
C ASP A 163 -10.12 17.17 -3.50
N LEU A 164 -8.99 17.13 -2.80
CA LEU A 164 -8.35 15.88 -2.38
C LEU A 164 -9.20 15.04 -1.42
N LYS A 165 -10.06 15.67 -0.61
CA LYS A 165 -10.97 14.96 0.30
C LYS A 165 -12.12 14.32 -0.45
N CYS A 166 -12.64 14.99 -1.47
CA CYS A 166 -13.64 14.37 -2.34
C CYS A 166 -13.00 13.22 -3.14
N LEU A 167 -11.87 13.49 -3.79
CA LEU A 167 -11.13 12.50 -4.56
C LEU A 167 -10.79 11.25 -3.73
N SER A 168 -10.33 11.40 -2.48
CA SER A 168 -10.00 10.26 -1.62
C SER A 168 -11.22 9.41 -1.26
N ARG A 169 -12.36 10.04 -0.97
CA ARG A 169 -13.66 9.37 -0.76
C ARG A 169 -14.13 8.63 -2.02
N GLY A 170 -14.01 9.28 -3.18
CA GLY A 170 -14.35 8.70 -4.48
C GLY A 170 -13.54 7.44 -4.78
N ILE A 171 -12.21 7.53 -4.67
CA ILE A 171 -11.30 6.38 -4.86
C ILE A 171 -11.64 5.26 -3.89
N HIS A 172 -11.84 5.56 -2.60
CA HIS A 172 -12.15 4.56 -1.61
C HIS A 172 -13.44 3.78 -1.93
N ARG A 173 -14.55 4.49 -2.19
CA ARG A 173 -15.85 3.87 -2.53
C ARG A 173 -15.77 3.04 -3.81
N TYR A 174 -15.15 3.59 -4.85
CA TYR A 174 -14.94 2.87 -6.10
C TYR A 174 -14.14 1.59 -5.88
N CYS A 175 -13.06 1.65 -5.10
CA CYS A 175 -12.23 0.48 -4.85
C CYS A 175 -12.90 -0.59 -3.98
N GLU A 176 -13.86 -0.23 -3.12
CA GLU A 176 -14.70 -1.21 -2.43
C GLU A 176 -15.58 -1.96 -3.42
N LYS A 177 -16.31 -1.24 -4.29
CA LYS A 177 -17.10 -1.86 -5.37
C LYS A 177 -16.23 -2.70 -6.32
N TYR A 178 -15.03 -2.22 -6.63
CA TYR A 178 -14.08 -2.90 -7.50
C TYR A 178 -13.62 -4.23 -6.89
N SER A 179 -13.27 -4.25 -5.59
CA SER A 179 -12.86 -5.50 -4.94
C SER A 179 -13.99 -6.52 -4.81
N ASP A 180 -15.24 -6.06 -4.73
CA ASP A 180 -16.40 -6.95 -4.60
C ASP A 180 -16.83 -7.53 -5.96
N SER A 181 -16.64 -6.77 -7.05
CA SER A 181 -17.12 -7.14 -8.39
C SER A 181 -16.03 -7.67 -9.33
N LYS A 182 -14.76 -7.44 -9.03
CA LYS A 182 -13.60 -7.87 -9.82
C LYS A 182 -12.64 -8.63 -8.93
N SER A 183 -11.88 -9.56 -9.50
CA SER A 183 -10.87 -10.36 -8.80
C SER A 183 -9.62 -9.59 -8.35
N GLY A 184 -9.75 -8.29 -8.05
CA GLY A 184 -8.67 -7.42 -7.60
C GLY A 184 -8.74 -7.11 -6.11
N SER A 185 -7.62 -6.67 -5.53
CA SER A 185 -7.56 -6.25 -4.13
C SER A 185 -7.94 -4.77 -4.00
N TRP A 186 -8.59 -4.39 -2.89
CA TRP A 186 -8.85 -2.98 -2.57
C TRP A 186 -7.55 -2.17 -2.52
N GLN A 187 -6.50 -2.73 -1.90
CA GLN A 187 -5.18 -2.10 -1.78
C GLN A 187 -4.56 -1.85 -3.15
N GLY A 188 -4.71 -2.80 -4.08
CA GLY A 188 -4.19 -2.69 -5.43
C GLY A 188 -4.92 -1.66 -6.27
N CYS A 189 -6.25 -1.63 -6.17
CA CYS A 189 -7.07 -0.59 -6.80
C CYS A 189 -6.68 0.80 -6.28
N ALA A 190 -6.68 0.99 -4.95
CA ALA A 190 -6.44 2.28 -4.34
C ALA A 190 -5.02 2.78 -4.62
N SER A 191 -4.00 1.93 -4.46
CA SER A 191 -2.62 2.31 -4.74
C SER A 191 -2.36 2.59 -6.21
N GLY A 192 -2.96 1.83 -7.13
CA GLY A 192 -2.87 2.06 -8.56
C GLY A 192 -3.46 3.40 -8.99
N LEU A 193 -4.66 3.72 -8.50
CA LEU A 193 -5.31 5.01 -8.73
C LEU A 193 -4.51 6.17 -8.13
N VAL A 194 -4.08 6.04 -6.87
CA VAL A 194 -3.26 7.04 -6.19
C VAL A 194 -1.94 7.28 -6.92
N TRP A 195 -1.27 6.20 -7.36
CA TRP A 195 -0.04 6.27 -8.15
C TRP A 195 -0.26 7.04 -9.45
N TYR A 196 -1.22 6.61 -10.26
CA TYR A 196 -1.47 7.21 -11.57
C TYR A 196 -1.94 8.66 -11.47
N ILE A 197 -2.92 8.95 -10.62
CA ILE A 197 -3.45 10.31 -10.42
C ILE A 197 -2.38 11.21 -9.79
N GLY A 198 -1.65 10.72 -8.79
CA GLY A 198 -0.61 11.47 -8.10
C GLY A 198 0.54 11.86 -9.02
N LEU A 199 1.02 10.95 -9.86
CA LEU A 199 2.06 11.25 -10.86
C LEU A 199 1.60 12.31 -11.87
N ASN A 200 0.39 12.15 -12.44
CA ASN A 200 -0.13 13.11 -13.41
C ASN A 200 -0.37 14.52 -12.83
N ARG A 201 -0.62 14.64 -11.52
CA ARG A 201 -0.70 15.93 -10.83
C ARG A 201 0.66 16.60 -10.68
N ASN A 202 1.71 15.80 -10.44
CA ASN A 202 3.08 16.29 -10.30
C ASN A 202 3.64 16.84 -11.62
N GLU A 203 3.19 16.33 -12.76
CA GLU A 203 3.61 16.83 -14.08
C GLU A 203 3.02 18.19 -14.46
N ARG A 204 1.99 18.66 -13.72
CA ARG A 204 1.32 19.95 -13.95
C ARG A 204 1.76 21.04 -12.99
N SER A 205 2.57 20.71 -11.98
CA SER A 205 3.07 21.62 -10.94
C SER A 205 4.52 21.98 -11.17
#